data_AF-A0A0F9SN11-F1
#
_entry.id   AF-A0A0F9SN11-F1
#
_cell.length_a   1.000
_cell.length_b   1.000
_cell.length_c   1.000
_cell.angle_alpha   90.00
_cell.angle_beta   90.00
_cell.angle_gamma   90.00
#
_symmetry.space_group_name_H-M   'P 1'
#
loop_
_entity.id
_entity.type
_entity.pdbx_description
1 polymer ?
#
loop_
_entity_poly.entity_id
_entity_poly.type
_entity_poly.pdbx_seq_one_letter_code
_entity_poly.pdbx_strand_id
1 'polypeptide(L)'
;MGIKGKWEMLFRLLGNILFLIGIIITIILDFYIVQNLLVYFLLVLSVGLHFSLILGFKLDFRFLDDNRLTILTIITIITSILLLIGSILSQRLLKTPIFLFLTLSNSLGMICWDFSLSLFKKKKIMFIIGSLVYISTSFFFRFLVLMKTYGFIGLLLPLIFTTIGIGTILSAEIKLIKKKLLKYI
;
A
#
# COMPACT_ATOMS: atom_id res chain seq x y z
N MET A 1 -17.47 17.75 18.28
CA MET A 1 -16.49 18.21 17.28
C MET A 1 -17.04 19.46 16.61
N GLY A 2 -16.39 20.61 16.80
CA GLY A 2 -16.84 21.87 16.21
C GLY A 2 -16.85 21.80 14.68
N ILE A 3 -17.85 22.45 14.07
CA ILE A 3 -18.17 22.44 12.62
C ILE A 3 -16.97 22.86 11.73
N LYS A 4 -15.95 23.51 12.30
CA LYS A 4 -14.73 23.93 11.62
C LYS A 4 -13.84 22.71 11.30
N GLY A 5 -13.79 22.30 10.03
CA GLY A 5 -12.86 21.28 9.52
C GLY A 5 -13.47 19.92 9.16
N LYS A 6 -14.80 19.74 9.34
CA LYS A 6 -15.47 18.45 9.09
C LYS A 6 -15.29 17.97 7.64
N TRP A 7 -15.42 18.87 6.69
CA TRP A 7 -15.28 18.57 5.27
C TRP A 7 -13.85 18.18 4.90
N GLU A 8 -12.85 18.89 5.40
CA GLU A 8 -11.46 18.55 5.16
C GLU A 8 -11.08 17.21 5.78
N MET A 9 -11.58 16.90 6.99
CA MET A 9 -11.36 15.59 7.61
C MET A 9 -12.03 14.46 6.79
N LEU A 10 -13.24 14.71 6.26
CA LEU A 10 -13.91 13.77 5.34
C LEU A 10 -13.12 13.56 4.05
N PHE A 11 -12.62 14.62 3.42
CA PHE A 11 -11.78 14.50 2.21
C PHE A 11 -10.48 13.74 2.48
N ARG A 12 -9.89 13.94 3.67
CA ARG A 12 -8.69 13.21 4.11
C ARG A 12 -8.97 11.71 4.25
N LEU A 13 -10.11 11.34 4.85
CA LEU A 13 -10.55 9.94 4.96
C LEU A 13 -10.86 9.34 3.58
N LEU A 14 -11.60 10.08 2.75
CA LEU A 14 -11.97 9.65 1.41
C LEU A 14 -10.73 9.39 0.54
N GLY A 15 -9.73 10.26 0.61
CA GLY A 15 -8.44 10.05 -0.04
C GLY A 15 -7.71 8.80 0.44
N ASN A 16 -7.78 8.52 1.75
CA ASN A 16 -7.22 7.29 2.31
C ASN A 16 -7.93 6.02 1.81
N ILE A 17 -9.25 6.08 1.64
CA ILE A 17 -10.04 4.98 1.07
C ILE A 17 -9.72 4.80 -0.42
N LEU A 18 -9.67 5.89 -1.20
CA LEU A 18 -9.28 5.84 -2.62
C LEU A 18 -7.87 5.25 -2.80
N PHE A 19 -6.92 5.64 -1.94
CA PHE A 19 -5.58 5.09 -1.97
C PHE A 19 -5.58 3.57 -1.72
N LEU A 20 -6.35 3.09 -0.74
CA LEU A 20 -6.51 1.66 -0.48
C LEU A 20 -7.15 0.91 -1.65
N ILE A 21 -8.23 1.46 -2.23
CA ILE A 21 -8.90 0.88 -3.39
C ILE A 21 -7.91 0.72 -4.55
N GLY A 22 -7.08 1.75 -4.80
CA GLY A 22 -6.02 1.68 -5.81
C GLY A 22 -5.05 0.53 -5.55
N ILE A 23 -4.58 0.33 -4.31
CA ILE A 23 -3.70 -0.78 -3.95
C ILE A 23 -4.40 -2.15 -4.14
N ILE A 24 -5.68 -2.28 -3.77
CA ILE A 24 -6.43 -3.53 -3.95
C ILE A 24 -6.57 -3.87 -5.44
N ILE A 25 -6.93 -2.90 -6.27
CA ILE A 25 -7.02 -3.08 -7.72
C ILE A 25 -5.66 -3.52 -8.29
N THR A 26 -4.57 -2.90 -7.84
CA THR A 26 -3.21 -3.29 -8.22
C THR A 26 -2.92 -4.76 -7.90
N ILE A 27 -3.24 -5.22 -6.69
CA ILE A 27 -3.01 -6.62 -6.28
C ILE A 27 -3.80 -7.57 -7.18
N ILE A 28 -5.06 -7.25 -7.49
CA ILE A 28 -5.89 -8.05 -8.39
C ILE A 28 -5.24 -8.15 -9.78
N LEU A 29 -4.70 -7.04 -10.28
CA LEU A 29 -4.06 -7.00 -11.60
C LEU A 29 -2.70 -7.73 -11.64
N ASP A 30 -2.01 -7.84 -10.51
CA ASP A 30 -0.74 -8.58 -10.42
C ASP A 30 -0.89 -10.07 -10.76
N PHE A 31 -2.10 -10.63 -10.65
CA PHE A 31 -2.40 -11.98 -11.13
C PHE A 31 -1.96 -12.19 -12.59
N TYR A 32 -2.24 -11.19 -13.44
CA TYR A 32 -1.94 -11.24 -14.86
C TYR A 32 -0.46 -11.05 -15.20
N ILE A 33 0.31 -10.49 -14.25
CA ILE A 33 1.76 -10.33 -14.39
C ILE A 33 2.46 -11.62 -13.98
N VAL A 34 2.06 -12.23 -12.87
CA VAL A 34 2.67 -13.46 -12.34
C VAL A 34 2.34 -14.66 -13.24
N GLN A 35 1.10 -14.75 -13.75
CA GLN A 35 0.63 -15.84 -14.62
C GLN A 35 0.88 -17.24 -14.05
N ASN A 36 0.83 -17.36 -12.72
CA ASN A 36 0.95 -18.62 -11.99
C ASN A 36 0.09 -18.50 -10.73
N LEU A 37 -0.96 -19.32 -10.65
CA LEU A 37 -1.95 -19.26 -9.57
C LEU A 37 -1.34 -19.48 -8.19
N LEU A 38 -0.40 -20.43 -8.06
CA LEU A 38 0.25 -20.74 -6.79
C LEU A 38 1.13 -19.58 -6.31
N VAL A 39 1.92 -19.00 -7.22
CA VAL A 39 2.79 -17.85 -6.90
C VAL A 39 1.95 -16.62 -6.58
N TYR A 40 0.84 -16.41 -7.30
CA TYR A 40 -0.11 -15.35 -6.99
C TYR A 40 -0.76 -15.53 -5.62
N PHE A 41 -1.15 -16.76 -5.26
CA PHE A 41 -1.68 -17.06 -3.93
C PHE A 41 -0.67 -16.71 -2.83
N LEU A 42 0.62 -17.05 -3.02
CA LEU A 42 1.68 -16.67 -2.08
C LEU A 42 1.86 -15.15 -1.97
N LEU A 43 1.75 -14.41 -3.09
CA LEU A 43 1.77 -12.95 -3.09
C LEU A 43 0.61 -12.39 -2.26
N VAL A 44 -0.62 -12.83 -2.54
CA VAL A 44 -1.83 -12.37 -1.84
C VAL A 44 -1.74 -12.70 -0.35
N LEU A 45 -1.26 -13.88 0.01
CA LEU A 45 -1.10 -14.28 1.41
C LEU A 45 -0.05 -13.41 2.12
N SER A 46 1.09 -13.15 1.47
CA SER A 46 2.13 -12.26 2.01
C SER A 46 1.59 -10.84 2.24
N VAL A 47 0.94 -10.25 1.24
CA VAL A 47 0.36 -8.90 1.37
C VAL A 47 -0.81 -8.87 2.36
N GLY A 48 -1.62 -9.92 2.40
CA GLY A 48 -2.74 -10.09 3.32
C GLY A 48 -2.30 -10.13 4.79
N LEU A 49 -1.17 -10.78 5.10
CA LEU A 49 -0.58 -10.75 6.44
C LEU A 49 -0.23 -9.32 6.85
N HIS A 50 0.45 -8.56 5.99
CA HIS A 50 0.78 -7.16 6.27
C HIS A 50 -0.48 -6.31 6.44
N PHE A 51 -1.48 -6.51 5.59
CA PHE A 51 -2.75 -5.79 5.66
C PHE A 51 -3.48 -6.06 6.98
N SER A 52 -3.54 -7.32 7.42
CA SER A 52 -4.17 -7.72 8.68
C SER A 52 -3.49 -7.09 9.89
N LEU A 53 -2.15 -7.04 9.90
CA LEU A 53 -1.37 -6.39 10.94
C LEU A 53 -1.64 -4.88 11.00
N ILE A 54 -1.64 -4.20 9.85
CA ILE A 54 -1.92 -2.76 9.79
C ILE A 54 -3.34 -2.45 10.25
N LEU A 55 -4.34 -3.24 9.81
CA LEU A 55 -5.70 -3.10 10.30
C LEU A 55 -5.78 -3.29 11.81
N GLY A 56 -5.10 -4.31 12.33
CA GLY A 56 -5.08 -4.58 13.76
C GLY A 56 -4.49 -3.42 14.57
N PHE A 57 -3.41 -2.80 14.09
CA PHE A 57 -2.87 -1.59 14.72
C PHE A 57 -3.80 -0.38 14.60
N LYS A 58 -4.54 -0.22 13.49
CA LYS A 58 -5.51 0.87 13.34
C LYS A 58 -6.77 0.70 14.17
N LEU A 59 -7.09 -0.53 14.56
CA LEU A 59 -8.22 -0.87 15.43
C LEU A 59 -7.84 -0.85 16.92
N ASP A 60 -6.61 -0.44 17.26
CA ASP A 60 -6.08 -0.37 18.62
C ASP A 60 -6.30 -1.67 19.41
N PHE A 61 -6.10 -2.82 18.77
CA PHE A 61 -6.15 -4.10 19.49
C PHE A 61 -5.00 -4.18 20.47
N ARG A 62 -5.31 -4.01 21.77
CA ARG A 62 -4.34 -3.99 22.88
C ARG A 62 -3.32 -5.13 22.82
N PHE A 63 -3.78 -6.34 22.50
CA PHE A 63 -2.90 -7.50 22.34
C PHE A 63 -1.78 -7.30 21.31
N LEU A 64 -2.08 -6.62 20.19
CA LEU A 64 -1.10 -6.33 19.14
C LEU A 64 -0.11 -5.25 19.57
N ASP A 65 -0.57 -4.24 20.31
CA ASP A 65 0.29 -3.16 20.81
C ASP A 65 1.26 -3.68 21.86
N ASP A 66 0.78 -4.49 22.82
CA ASP A 66 1.60 -5.06 23.88
C ASP A 66 2.69 -6.01 23.33
N ASN A 67 2.40 -6.72 22.23
CA ASN A 67 3.30 -7.71 21.63
C ASN A 67 3.86 -7.27 20.28
N ARG A 68 3.89 -5.96 20.01
CA ARG A 68 4.15 -5.39 18.67
C ARG A 68 5.41 -5.93 18.01
N LEU A 69 6.54 -5.96 18.73
CA LEU A 69 7.81 -6.44 18.19
C LEU A 69 7.74 -7.94 17.88
N THR A 70 7.21 -8.74 18.80
CA THR A 70 7.07 -10.19 18.63
C THR A 70 6.21 -10.52 17.42
N ILE A 71 5.06 -9.87 17.28
CA ILE A 71 4.16 -10.09 16.14
C ILE A 71 4.81 -9.66 14.83
N LEU A 72 5.48 -8.51 14.80
CA LEU A 72 6.25 -8.08 13.62
C LEU A 72 7.30 -9.12 13.25
N THR A 73 8.07 -9.66 14.21
CA THR A 73 9.07 -10.69 13.94
C THR A 73 8.45 -11.96 13.35
N ILE A 74 7.34 -12.44 13.92
CA ILE A 74 6.61 -13.60 13.41
C ILE A 74 6.16 -13.37 11.96
N ILE A 75 5.55 -12.21 11.68
CA ILE A 75 5.10 -11.90 10.31
C ILE A 75 6.27 -11.77 9.34
N THR A 76 7.40 -11.17 9.76
CA THR A 76 8.59 -11.11 8.90
C THR A 76 9.17 -12.50 8.60
N ILE A 77 9.19 -13.40 9.58
CA ILE A 77 9.64 -14.79 9.37
C ILE A 77 8.70 -15.49 8.39
N ILE A 78 7.38 -15.44 8.62
CA ILE A 78 6.40 -16.08 7.74
C ILE A 78 6.49 -15.51 6.31
N THR A 79 6.56 -14.18 6.17
CA THR A 79 6.66 -13.55 4.85
C THR A 79 7.98 -13.89 4.16
N SER A 80 9.10 -14.00 4.88
CA SER A 80 10.38 -14.46 4.32
C SER A 80 10.29 -15.89 3.78
N ILE A 81 9.61 -16.80 4.50
CA ILE A 81 9.39 -18.19 4.06
C ILE A 81 8.51 -18.22 2.81
N LEU A 82 7.43 -17.44 2.78
CA LEU A 82 6.55 -17.35 1.61
C LEU A 82 7.27 -16.80 0.38
N LEU A 83 8.13 -15.80 0.57
CA LEU A 83 8.96 -15.25 -0.51
C LEU A 83 9.94 -16.30 -1.04
N LEU A 84 10.57 -17.07 -0.15
CA LEU A 84 11.48 -18.16 -0.52
C LEU A 84 10.74 -19.23 -1.32
N ILE A 85 9.62 -19.74 -0.82
CA ILE A 85 8.79 -20.73 -1.54
C ILE A 85 8.32 -20.17 -2.88
N GLY A 86 7.82 -18.93 -2.91
CA GLY A 86 7.35 -18.28 -4.13
C GLY A 86 8.45 -18.12 -5.17
N SER A 87 9.68 -17.79 -4.74
CA SER A 87 10.85 -17.68 -5.62
C SER A 87 11.31 -19.02 -6.21
N ILE A 88 11.17 -20.13 -5.47
CA ILE A 88 11.46 -21.47 -5.97
C ILE A 88 10.39 -21.88 -6.99
N LEU A 89 9.12 -21.64 -6.67
CA LEU A 89 7.99 -21.99 -7.55
C LEU A 89 7.92 -21.14 -8.81
N SER A 90 8.51 -19.94 -8.82
CA SER A 90 8.52 -19.09 -10.01
C SER A 90 9.43 -19.59 -11.13
N GLN A 91 10.27 -20.64 -10.90
CA GLN A 91 11.12 -21.51 -11.76
C GLN A 91 11.79 -20.93 -13.04
N ARG A 92 11.19 -19.96 -13.72
CA ARG A 92 11.78 -19.16 -14.79
C ARG A 92 12.56 -17.99 -14.21
N LEU A 93 13.84 -17.89 -14.57
CA LEU A 93 14.78 -16.82 -14.16
C LEU A 93 14.20 -15.40 -14.27
N LEU A 94 13.33 -15.14 -15.25
CA LEU A 94 12.70 -13.84 -15.45
C LEU A 94 11.50 -13.56 -14.53
N LYS A 95 10.84 -14.59 -13.97
CA LYS A 95 9.61 -14.43 -13.17
C LYS A 95 9.88 -14.26 -11.68
N THR A 96 10.98 -14.81 -11.18
CA THR A 96 11.40 -14.64 -9.78
C THR A 96 11.61 -13.17 -9.37
N PRO A 97 12.39 -12.35 -10.09
CA PRO A 97 12.57 -10.94 -9.71
C PRO A 97 11.26 -10.16 -9.77
N ILE A 98 10.38 -10.49 -10.73
CA ILE A 98 9.05 -9.87 -10.86
C ILE A 98 8.21 -10.17 -9.61
N PHE A 99 8.12 -11.43 -9.18
CA PHE A 99 7.35 -11.80 -7.99
C PHE A 99 7.83 -11.08 -6.72
N LEU A 100 9.15 -11.09 -6.48
CA LEU A 100 9.73 -10.39 -5.32
C LEU A 100 9.42 -8.89 -5.36
N PHE A 101 9.56 -8.30 -6.54
CA PHE A 101 9.32 -6.87 -6.74
C PHE A 101 7.86 -6.48 -6.53
N LEU A 102 6.91 -7.25 -7.09
CA LEU A 102 5.47 -7.01 -6.89
C LEU A 102 5.11 -7.11 -5.41
N THR A 103 5.64 -8.11 -4.71
CA THR A 103 5.39 -8.31 -3.28
C THR A 103 5.95 -7.15 -2.46
N LEU A 104 7.17 -6.69 -2.75
CA LEU A 104 7.77 -5.51 -2.12
C LEU A 104 7.00 -4.23 -2.40
N SER A 105 6.61 -3.98 -3.66
CA SER A 105 5.85 -2.81 -4.07
C SER A 105 4.49 -2.74 -3.35
N ASN A 106 3.76 -3.85 -3.30
CA ASN A 106 2.47 -3.91 -2.61
C ASN A 106 2.61 -3.76 -1.09
N SER A 107 3.62 -4.37 -0.48
CA SER A 107 3.91 -4.21 0.95
C SER A 107 4.25 -2.75 1.29
N LEU A 108 5.05 -2.09 0.43
CA LEU A 108 5.36 -0.68 0.56
C LEU A 108 4.12 0.21 0.39
N GLY A 109 3.24 -0.11 -0.57
CA GLY A 109 1.94 0.55 -0.71
C GLY A 109 1.10 0.46 0.56
N MET A 110 1.04 -0.72 1.19
CA MET A 110 0.33 -0.92 2.45
C MET A 110 0.94 -0.11 3.61
N ILE A 111 2.27 -0.08 3.74
CA ILE A 111 2.96 0.74 4.75
C ILE A 111 2.67 2.24 4.53
N CYS A 112 2.65 2.70 3.28
CA CYS A 112 2.25 4.07 2.97
C CYS A 112 0.81 4.34 3.40
N TRP A 113 -0.08 3.37 3.16
CA TRP A 113 -1.48 3.49 3.57
C TRP A 113 -1.65 3.51 5.10
N ASP A 114 -0.76 2.85 5.84
CA ASP A 114 -0.72 2.98 7.30
C ASP A 114 -0.43 4.43 7.73
N PHE A 115 0.61 5.03 7.16
CA PHE A 115 1.06 6.38 7.54
C PHE A 115 0.29 7.54 6.91
N SER A 116 -0.63 7.26 5.98
CA SER A 116 -1.37 8.28 5.22
C SER A 116 -2.08 9.31 6.10
N LEU A 117 -2.68 8.87 7.21
CA LEU A 117 -3.44 9.69 8.17
C LEU A 117 -2.65 10.04 9.43
N SER A 118 -1.36 9.71 9.49
CA SER A 118 -0.53 10.01 10.65
C SER A 118 -0.35 11.52 10.85
N LEU A 119 -0.42 11.98 12.11
CA LEU A 119 -0.09 13.34 12.52
C LEU A 119 1.40 13.54 12.83
N PHE A 120 2.18 12.46 12.89
CA PHE A 120 3.62 12.54 13.17
C PHE A 120 4.42 12.92 11.92
N LYS A 121 5.27 13.96 12.02
CA LYS A 121 6.07 14.46 10.88
C LYS A 121 6.90 13.37 10.20
N LYS A 122 7.59 12.55 11.01
CA LYS A 122 8.45 11.46 10.51
C LYS A 122 7.66 10.46 9.68
N LYS A 123 6.50 10.01 10.19
CA LYS A 123 5.60 9.09 9.47
C LYS A 123 5.03 9.73 8.20
N LYS A 124 4.75 11.04 8.22
CA LYS A 124 4.25 11.75 7.04
C LYS A 124 5.31 11.84 5.93
N ILE A 125 6.57 12.06 6.28
CA ILE A 125 7.68 12.01 5.31
C ILE A 125 7.79 10.60 4.71
N MET A 126 7.69 9.55 5.54
CA MET A 126 7.67 8.16 5.04
C MET A 126 6.50 7.92 4.09
N PHE A 127 5.30 8.45 4.38
CA PHE A 127 4.16 8.39 3.47
C PHE A 127 4.45 9.04 2.12
N ILE A 128 4.99 10.27 2.11
CA ILE A 128 5.25 11.00 0.86
C ILE A 128 6.32 10.27 0.02
N ILE A 129 7.47 9.97 0.63
CA ILE A 129 8.59 9.30 -0.07
C ILE A 129 8.16 7.91 -0.51
N GLY A 130 7.54 7.14 0.38
CA GLY A 130 7.05 5.80 0.06
C GLY A 130 6.01 5.82 -1.05
N SER A 131 5.05 6.74 -1.02
CA SER A 131 4.04 6.84 -2.07
C SER A 131 4.64 7.17 -3.44
N LEU A 132 5.69 8.00 -3.48
CA LEU A 132 6.44 8.31 -4.68
C LEU A 132 7.18 7.08 -5.21
N VAL A 133 7.88 6.33 -4.33
CA VAL A 133 8.52 5.07 -4.68
C VAL A 133 7.50 4.05 -5.18
N TYR A 134 6.35 3.90 -4.51
CA TYR A 134 5.26 3.00 -4.94
C TYR A 134 4.75 3.36 -6.35
N ILE A 135 4.52 4.64 -6.63
CA ILE A 135 4.05 5.11 -7.95
C ILE A 135 5.11 4.84 -9.01
N SER A 136 6.37 5.21 -8.76
CA SER A 136 7.46 4.99 -9.71
C SER A 136 7.66 3.51 -10.00
N THR A 137 7.70 2.67 -8.96
CA THR A 137 7.87 1.21 -9.10
C THR A 137 6.69 0.58 -9.84
N SER A 138 5.45 0.97 -9.52
CA SER A 138 4.26 0.53 -10.23
C SER A 138 4.30 0.93 -11.70
N PHE A 139 4.74 2.15 -12.00
CA PHE A 139 4.87 2.61 -13.38
C PHE A 139 5.93 1.78 -14.12
N PHE A 140 7.18 1.70 -13.65
CA PHE A 140 8.25 1.03 -14.41
C PHE A 140 8.02 -0.47 -14.62
N PHE A 141 7.56 -1.20 -13.59
CA PHE A 141 7.52 -2.67 -13.66
C PHE A 141 6.19 -3.22 -14.16
N ARG A 142 5.08 -2.50 -13.95
CA ARG A 142 3.75 -2.96 -14.39
C ARG A 142 3.36 -2.40 -15.75
N PHE A 143 3.92 -1.27 -16.19
CA PHE A 143 3.56 -0.62 -17.47
C PHE A 143 3.72 -1.56 -18.67
N LEU A 144 4.89 -2.17 -18.80
CA LEU A 144 5.22 -2.96 -20.00
C LEU A 144 4.33 -4.22 -20.14
N VAL A 145 4.02 -4.87 -19.02
CA VAL A 145 3.23 -6.12 -18.99
C VAL A 145 1.73 -5.83 -19.10
N LEU A 146 1.22 -4.83 -18.37
CA LEU A 146 -0.21 -4.50 -18.36
C LEU A 146 -0.66 -3.81 -19.65
N MET A 147 0.20 -2.99 -20.29
CA MET A 147 -0.10 -2.42 -21.61
C MET A 147 -0.36 -3.51 -22.66
N LYS A 148 0.40 -4.60 -22.60
CA LYS A 148 0.27 -5.71 -23.56
C LYS A 148 -0.99 -6.54 -23.34
N THR A 149 -1.53 -6.60 -22.13
CA THR A 149 -2.63 -7.50 -21.75
C THR A 149 -3.98 -6.80 -21.62
N TYR A 150 -4.05 -5.61 -21.03
CA TYR A 150 -5.29 -4.87 -20.76
C TYR A 150 -5.32 -3.47 -21.39
N GLY A 151 -4.29 -3.12 -22.17
CA GLY A 151 -4.13 -1.78 -22.72
C GLY A 151 -3.94 -0.72 -21.63
N PHE A 152 -4.13 0.54 -22.01
CA PHE A 152 -3.90 1.70 -21.13
C PHE A 152 -4.77 1.71 -19.87
N ILE A 153 -5.98 1.16 -19.93
CA ILE A 153 -6.98 1.26 -18.85
C ILE A 153 -6.56 0.45 -17.62
N GLY A 154 -6.03 -0.76 -17.82
CA GLY A 154 -5.62 -1.65 -16.72
C GLY A 154 -4.49 -1.07 -15.87
N LEU A 155 -3.56 -0.33 -16.48
CA LEU A 155 -2.48 0.32 -15.74
C LEU A 155 -2.91 1.66 -15.12
N LEU A 156 -3.60 2.50 -15.89
CA LEU A 156 -3.91 3.85 -15.46
C LEU A 156 -4.90 3.87 -14.31
N LEU A 157 -5.86 2.94 -14.27
CA LEU A 157 -6.90 2.95 -13.24
C LEU A 157 -6.33 2.92 -11.80
N PRO A 158 -5.54 1.92 -11.38
CA PRO A 158 -4.98 1.89 -10.02
C PRO A 158 -4.04 3.08 -9.74
N LEU A 159 -3.28 3.54 -10.73
CA LEU A 159 -2.41 4.71 -10.59
C LEU A 159 -3.22 6.00 -10.40
N ILE A 160 -4.32 6.16 -11.12
CA ILE A 160 -5.23 7.31 -10.99
C ILE A 160 -5.88 7.30 -9.60
N PHE A 161 -6.41 6.16 -9.15
CA PHE A 161 -7.00 6.05 -7.82
C PHE A 161 -5.98 6.39 -6.72
N THR A 162 -4.77 5.85 -6.82
CA THR A 162 -3.73 6.09 -5.81
C THR A 162 -3.24 7.55 -5.82
N THR A 163 -2.98 8.14 -6.99
CA THR A 163 -2.54 9.54 -7.10
C THR A 163 -3.62 10.53 -6.67
N ILE A 164 -4.88 10.33 -7.05
CA ILE A 164 -6.01 11.12 -6.57
C ILE A 164 -6.17 10.97 -5.05
N GLY A 165 -6.04 9.75 -4.53
CA GLY A 165 -6.07 9.48 -3.09
C GLY A 165 -4.99 10.27 -2.33
N ILE A 166 -3.75 10.25 -2.81
CA ILE A 166 -2.65 11.01 -2.21
C ILE A 166 -2.90 12.53 -2.31
N GLY A 167 -3.31 13.02 -3.47
CA GLY A 167 -3.59 14.44 -3.70
C GLY A 167 -4.73 14.97 -2.83
N THR A 168 -5.78 14.19 -2.64
CA THR A 168 -6.92 14.53 -1.76
C THR A 168 -6.50 14.56 -0.29
N ILE A 169 -5.68 13.61 0.18
CA ILE A 169 -5.11 13.63 1.54
C ILE A 169 -4.27 14.90 1.76
N LEU A 170 -3.31 15.17 0.87
CA LEU A 170 -2.38 16.29 1.03
C LEU A 170 -3.10 17.65 0.94
N SER A 171 -4.02 17.80 -0.01
CA SER A 171 -4.79 19.04 -0.15
C SER A 171 -5.69 19.32 1.05
N ALA A 172 -6.33 18.29 1.61
CA ALA A 172 -7.10 18.41 2.84
C ALA A 172 -6.23 18.80 4.04
N GLU A 173 -5.05 18.19 4.19
CA GLU A 173 -4.11 18.51 5.26
C GLU A 173 -3.57 19.94 5.16
N ILE A 174 -3.19 20.40 3.96
CA ILE A 174 -2.75 21.79 3.75
C ILE A 174 -3.84 22.77 4.19
N LYS A 175 -5.12 22.50 3.85
CA LYS A 175 -6.24 23.34 4.28
C LYS A 175 -6.42 23.33 5.80
N LEU A 176 -6.30 22.16 6.45
CA LEU A 176 -6.39 22.05 7.90
C LEU A 176 -5.25 22.76 8.63
N ILE A 177 -4.02 22.69 8.09
CA ILE A 177 -2.85 23.40 8.63
C ILE A 177 -3.03 24.91 8.48
N LYS A 178 -3.46 25.39 7.31
CA LYS A 178 -3.76 26.82 7.08
C LYS A 178 -4.84 27.34 8.04
N LYS A 179 -5.84 26.50 8.37
CA LYS A 179 -6.89 26.81 9.35
C LYS A 179 -6.44 26.64 10.82
N LYS A 180 -5.17 26.27 11.07
CA LYS A 180 -4.62 25.93 12.40
C LYS A 180 -5.36 24.80 13.12
N LEU A 181 -6.07 23.94 12.38
CA LEU A 181 -6.85 22.80 12.90
C LEU A 181 -6.04 21.51 12.95
N LEU A 182 -4.93 21.44 12.21
CA LEU A 182 -3.99 20.32 12.24
C LEU A 182 -2.58 20.86 12.41
N LYS A 183 -1.87 20.32 13.41
CA LYS A 183 -0.46 20.60 13.64
C LYS A 183 0.25 19.27 13.68
N TYR A 184 1.28 19.12 12.84
CA TYR A 184 2.11 17.94 12.91
C TYR A 184 2.95 17.97 14.18
N ILE A 185 2.97 16.83 14.88
CA ILE A 185 3.81 16.56 16.06
C ILE A 185 5.11 15.94 15.58
#